data_AF-F2ALJ7-F1
#
_entry.id   AF-F2ALJ7-F1
#
_cell.length_a   1.000
_cell.length_b   1.000
_cell.length_c   1.000
_cell.angle_alpha   90.00
_cell.angle_beta   90.00
_cell.angle_gamma   90.00
#
_symmetry.space_group_name_H-M   'P 1'
#
loop_
_entity.id
_entity.type
_entity.pdbx_description
1 polymer ?
#
loop_
_entity_poly.entity_id
_entity_poly.type
_entity_poly.pdbx_seq_one_letter_code
_entity_poly.pdbx_strand_id
1 'polypeptide(L)'
;MKPALVLSIPFLLAFAATTLNASPIPSNMRETRAIDSDLARIEKECQTLQNRLTQLRQQVKTARDGVNHAIDATRAIKATDERLITLIDNLKPYTSVPKVRTIARTLRKNLQRVQEQIHTLRKKTDKAEKDILRPAKDRLKDLEQSILGGEFKLASYKKTISTWRRDLQTNAARANSIPGGAAAFDATSRVARPTVQSIANVLTETRQSIDRVGNNLTQWNDPIRAFMTMDQSLSSFEKKLAPAEKTAAKLEKTLGKKLSIKLPFGKKTITFSIREILETPGKVLGVVLKPLEKLADKLLQPVLKELKLEIKAPSGIANLSSELNRLPAIEASLRREADQLQQQITTRLQQIIQRWSRIQPHLPRHLTSQPQPPKRPIAAERPAQNPPSSTPAPVRKFPVMFIQP
;
A
#
# COMPACT_ATOMS: atom_id res chain seq x y z
N MET A 1 -70.14 18.04 21.01
CA MET A 1 -69.51 16.89 20.31
C MET A 1 -68.61 17.43 19.19
N LYS A 2 -67.31 17.12 19.22
CA LYS A 2 -66.44 17.02 18.02
C LYS A 2 -66.59 15.58 17.47
N PRO A 3 -66.35 15.26 16.18
CA PRO A 3 -65.05 15.33 15.45
C PRO A 3 -65.22 15.90 14.01
N ALA A 4 -64.28 15.99 13.06
CA ALA A 4 -62.81 16.10 12.88
C ALA A 4 -62.51 15.61 11.43
N LEU A 5 -61.66 16.32 10.67
CA LEU A 5 -60.87 15.94 9.45
C LEU A 5 -60.71 17.23 8.59
N VAL A 6 -59.57 17.91 8.38
CA VAL A 6 -58.13 17.61 8.14
C VAL A 6 -57.85 16.84 6.86
N LEU A 7 -57.32 17.54 5.83
CA LEU A 7 -56.16 17.19 4.98
C LEU A 7 -55.99 18.26 3.88
N SER A 8 -54.97 19.12 4.00
CA SER A 8 -53.67 19.13 3.28
C SER A 8 -53.74 19.97 2.00
N ILE A 9 -53.02 21.08 1.82
CA ILE A 9 -51.59 21.18 1.42
C ILE A 9 -51.21 20.14 0.35
N PRO A 10 -51.73 20.25 -0.90
CA PRO A 10 -50.81 20.05 -2.02
C PRO A 10 -51.10 20.89 -3.29
N PHE A 11 -51.67 22.10 -3.22
CA PHE A 11 -51.91 22.90 -4.44
C PHE A 11 -51.07 24.19 -4.58
N LEU A 12 -50.25 24.52 -3.58
CA LEU A 12 -49.23 25.59 -3.65
C LEU A 12 -47.80 25.04 -3.76
N LEU A 13 -47.66 23.79 -4.22
CA LEU A 13 -46.38 23.12 -4.51
C LEU A 13 -46.12 22.93 -6.02
N ALA A 14 -46.92 23.57 -6.89
CA ALA A 14 -46.73 23.54 -8.34
C ALA A 14 -45.96 24.75 -8.91
N PHE A 15 -45.39 25.61 -8.06
CA PHE A 15 -44.45 26.68 -8.47
C PHE A 15 -43.03 26.50 -7.90
N ALA A 16 -42.74 25.36 -7.26
CA ALA A 16 -41.40 25.01 -6.77
C ALA A 16 -40.65 24.03 -7.68
N ALA A 17 -41.16 23.78 -8.90
CA ALA A 17 -40.56 22.84 -9.84
C ALA A 17 -40.54 23.41 -11.26
N THR A 18 -39.84 24.52 -11.47
CA THR A 18 -39.23 24.85 -12.76
C THR A 18 -37.72 24.78 -12.60
N THR A 19 -37.18 23.61 -12.92
CA THR A 19 -35.79 23.45 -13.32
C THR A 19 -35.50 24.34 -14.52
N LEU A 20 -34.84 25.47 -14.30
CA LEU A 20 -34.03 26.17 -15.31
C LEU A 20 -32.79 26.72 -14.62
N ASN A 21 -31.66 26.07 -14.93
CA ASN A 21 -30.31 26.54 -14.65
C ASN A 21 -30.10 27.93 -15.29
N ALA A 22 -30.39 29.00 -14.56
CA ALA A 22 -29.94 30.35 -14.85
C ALA A 22 -28.99 30.77 -13.73
N SER A 23 -27.78 31.21 -14.08
CA SER A 23 -26.76 31.61 -13.11
C SER A 23 -27.33 32.61 -12.09
N PRO A 24 -27.17 32.38 -10.77
CA PRO A 24 -27.55 33.37 -9.74
C PRO A 24 -26.68 34.65 -9.80
N ILE A 25 -25.73 34.71 -10.72
CA ILE A 25 -24.86 35.86 -10.97
C ILE A 25 -25.40 36.64 -12.17
N PRO A 26 -25.60 37.95 -12.04
CA PRO A 26 -26.13 38.82 -13.10
C PRO A 26 -25.40 38.73 -14.45
N SER A 27 -26.16 38.94 -15.53
CA SER A 27 -25.72 38.82 -16.93
C SER A 27 -24.74 39.91 -17.39
N ASN A 28 -24.53 40.95 -16.59
CA ASN A 28 -23.54 42.01 -16.78
C ASN A 28 -22.18 41.70 -16.12
N MET A 29 -22.08 40.72 -15.22
CA MET A 29 -20.81 40.32 -14.57
C MET A 29 -20.23 39.09 -15.27
N ARG A 30 -19.37 39.28 -16.27
CA ARG A 30 -18.89 38.18 -17.13
C ARG A 30 -17.78 37.37 -16.45
N GLU A 31 -16.85 38.04 -15.79
CA GLU A 31 -15.71 37.40 -15.11
C GLU A 31 -16.19 36.65 -13.86
N THR A 32 -17.14 37.22 -13.11
CA THR A 32 -17.72 36.54 -11.95
C THR A 32 -18.46 35.26 -12.35
N ARG A 33 -19.21 35.26 -13.47
CA ARG A 33 -19.85 34.03 -13.99
C ARG A 33 -18.84 32.98 -14.45
N ALA A 34 -17.74 33.40 -15.07
CA ALA A 34 -16.67 32.49 -15.44
C ALA A 34 -16.07 31.81 -14.20
N ILE A 35 -15.82 32.57 -13.12
CA ILE A 35 -15.36 32.01 -11.84
C ILE A 35 -16.38 31.02 -11.26
N ASP A 36 -17.68 31.31 -11.25
CA ASP A 36 -18.68 30.35 -10.74
C ASP A 36 -18.67 29.03 -11.52
N SER A 37 -18.56 29.11 -12.85
CA SER A 37 -18.45 27.94 -13.72
C SER A 37 -17.18 27.14 -13.44
N ASP A 38 -16.03 27.82 -13.29
CA ASP A 38 -14.76 27.18 -12.97
C ASP A 38 -14.79 26.54 -11.58
N LEU A 39 -15.37 27.21 -10.56
CA LEU A 39 -15.56 26.65 -9.22
C LEU A 39 -16.48 25.43 -9.22
N ALA A 40 -17.57 25.45 -10.01
CA ALA A 40 -18.45 24.30 -10.18
C ALA A 40 -17.72 23.11 -10.81
N ARG A 41 -16.87 23.37 -11.81
CA ARG A 41 -16.04 22.35 -12.45
C ARG A 41 -15.01 21.78 -11.47
N ILE A 42 -14.37 22.64 -10.68
CA ILE A 42 -13.42 22.25 -9.63
C ILE A 42 -14.10 21.40 -8.56
N GLU A 43 -15.29 21.79 -8.09
CA GLU A 43 -16.07 21.01 -7.11
C GLU A 43 -16.36 19.59 -7.61
N LYS A 44 -16.74 19.46 -8.89
CA LYS A 44 -16.93 18.17 -9.55
C LYS A 44 -15.63 17.38 -9.67
N GLU A 45 -14.52 18.02 -10.08
CA GLU A 45 -13.22 17.36 -10.21
C GLU A 45 -12.69 16.87 -8.85
N CYS A 46 -12.90 17.62 -7.76
CA CYS A 46 -12.58 17.15 -6.41
C CYS A 46 -13.33 15.86 -6.06
N GLN A 47 -14.62 15.75 -6.39
CA GLN A 47 -15.38 14.51 -6.18
C GLN A 47 -14.85 13.37 -7.05
N THR A 48 -14.56 13.63 -8.32
CA THR A 48 -14.00 12.63 -9.24
C THR A 48 -12.65 12.12 -8.75
N LEU A 49 -11.77 13.02 -8.31
CA LEU A 49 -10.47 12.68 -7.73
C LEU A 49 -10.60 11.90 -6.43
N GLN A 50 -11.55 12.26 -5.56
CA GLN A 50 -11.81 11.51 -4.34
C GLN A 50 -12.18 10.05 -4.66
N ASN A 51 -13.08 9.84 -5.62
CA ASN A 51 -13.47 8.49 -6.03
C ASN A 51 -12.28 7.71 -6.63
N ARG A 52 -11.44 8.36 -7.43
CA ARG A 52 -10.23 7.74 -7.99
C ARG A 52 -9.18 7.43 -6.93
N LEU A 53 -9.01 8.28 -5.92
CA LEU A 53 -8.14 8.00 -4.78
C LEU A 53 -8.64 6.80 -3.98
N THR A 54 -9.95 6.67 -3.75
CA THR A 54 -10.53 5.47 -3.11
C THR A 54 -10.20 4.20 -3.90
N GLN A 55 -10.34 4.24 -5.23
CA GLN A 55 -9.99 3.13 -6.11
C GLN A 55 -8.48 2.83 -6.06
N LEU A 56 -7.64 3.86 -6.16
CA LEU A 56 -6.19 3.72 -6.08
C LEU A 56 -5.77 3.15 -4.73
N ARG A 57 -6.38 3.58 -3.61
CA ARG A 57 -6.12 3.04 -2.27
C ARG A 57 -6.38 1.54 -2.23
N GLN A 58 -7.49 1.09 -2.82
CA GLN A 58 -7.80 -0.33 -2.91
C GLN A 58 -6.76 -1.09 -3.76
N GLN A 59 -6.30 -0.51 -4.87
CA GLN A 59 -5.23 -1.10 -5.69
C GLN A 59 -3.90 -1.18 -4.93
N VAL A 60 -3.51 -0.12 -4.22
CA VAL A 60 -2.31 -0.08 -3.36
C VAL A 60 -2.39 -1.14 -2.27
N LYS A 61 -3.55 -1.29 -1.63
CA LYS A 61 -3.79 -2.34 -0.64
C LYS A 61 -3.61 -3.73 -1.23
N THR A 62 -4.26 -4.02 -2.37
CA THR A 62 -4.11 -5.30 -3.07
C THR A 62 -2.65 -5.57 -3.46
N ALA A 63 -1.93 -4.56 -3.98
CA ALA A 63 -0.52 -4.68 -4.31
C ALA A 63 0.33 -4.99 -3.07
N ARG A 64 0.06 -4.31 -1.94
CA ARG A 64 0.75 -4.58 -0.67
C ARG A 64 0.50 -6.01 -0.18
N ASP A 65 -0.73 -6.48 -0.28
CA ASP A 65 -1.09 -7.85 0.12
C ASP A 65 -0.39 -8.87 -0.79
N GLY A 66 -0.28 -8.60 -2.09
CA GLY A 66 0.51 -9.41 -3.01
C GLY A 66 2.01 -9.39 -2.72
N VAL A 67 2.58 -8.25 -2.31
CA VAL A 67 3.97 -8.14 -1.84
C VAL A 67 4.18 -8.93 -0.54
N ASN A 68 3.23 -8.89 0.40
CA ASN A 68 3.28 -9.73 1.60
C ASN A 68 3.31 -11.22 1.24
N HIS A 69 2.45 -11.64 0.31
CA HIS A 69 2.45 -13.02 -0.16
C HIS A 69 3.77 -13.42 -0.85
N ALA A 70 4.37 -12.52 -1.63
CA ALA A 70 5.70 -12.75 -2.22
C ALA A 70 6.81 -12.93 -1.18
N ILE A 71 6.75 -12.18 -0.07
CA ILE A 71 7.66 -12.35 1.08
C ILE A 71 7.46 -13.73 1.73
N ASP A 72 6.21 -14.15 1.93
CA ASP A 72 5.92 -15.47 2.51
C ASP A 72 6.35 -16.61 1.57
N ALA A 73 6.12 -16.48 0.27
CA ALA A 73 6.63 -17.41 -0.74
C ALA A 73 8.16 -17.51 -0.72
N THR A 74 8.87 -16.40 -0.48
CA THR A 74 10.34 -16.41 -0.32
C THR A 74 10.77 -17.27 0.88
N ARG A 75 10.04 -17.20 2.00
CA ARG A 75 10.27 -18.07 3.16
C ARG A 75 10.00 -19.54 2.85
N ALA A 76 8.95 -19.85 2.09
CA ALA A 76 8.63 -21.21 1.66
C ALA A 76 9.72 -21.79 0.73
N ILE A 77 10.26 -20.98 -0.20
CA ILE A 77 11.40 -21.36 -1.06
C ILE A 77 12.62 -21.71 -0.19
N LYS A 78 12.93 -20.86 0.80
CA LYS A 78 14.05 -21.10 1.72
C LYS A 78 13.86 -22.36 2.56
N ALA A 79 12.68 -22.56 3.13
CA ALA A 79 12.38 -23.77 3.90
C ALA A 79 12.50 -25.04 3.04
N THR A 80 12.08 -24.97 1.77
CA THR A 80 12.22 -26.10 0.83
C THR A 80 13.68 -26.39 0.49
N ASP A 81 14.51 -25.36 0.28
CA ASP A 81 15.97 -25.51 0.08
C ASP A 81 16.63 -26.23 1.27
N GLU A 82 16.37 -25.78 2.49
CA GLU A 82 16.92 -26.36 3.73
C GLU A 82 16.46 -27.81 3.95
N ARG A 83 15.18 -28.08 3.66
CA ARG A 83 14.60 -29.43 3.73
C ARG A 83 15.24 -30.39 2.73
N LEU A 84 15.52 -29.93 1.51
CA LEU A 84 16.23 -30.72 0.51
C LEU A 84 17.67 -31.01 0.91
N ILE A 85 18.40 -30.03 1.45
CA ILE A 85 19.76 -30.22 1.97
C ILE A 85 19.76 -31.33 3.04
N THR A 86 18.84 -31.24 4.00
CA THR A 86 18.70 -32.22 5.09
C THR A 86 18.42 -33.62 4.54
N LEU A 87 17.50 -33.75 3.57
CA LEU A 87 17.20 -35.05 2.96
C LEU A 87 18.39 -35.62 2.17
N ILE A 88 19.12 -34.79 1.43
CA ILE A 88 20.32 -35.18 0.69
C ILE A 88 21.40 -35.71 1.65
N ASP A 89 21.60 -35.03 2.78
CA ASP A 89 22.57 -35.43 3.80
C ASP A 89 22.15 -36.72 4.49
N ASN A 90 20.87 -36.88 4.82
CA ASN A 90 20.35 -38.12 5.39
C ASN A 90 20.51 -39.32 4.44
N LEU A 91 20.52 -39.11 3.12
CA LEU A 91 20.74 -40.17 2.14
C LEU A 91 22.22 -40.54 1.95
N LYS A 92 23.16 -39.68 2.36
CA LYS A 92 24.61 -39.85 2.16
C LYS A 92 25.16 -41.17 2.72
N PRO A 93 24.84 -41.59 3.97
CA PRO A 93 25.35 -42.84 4.55
C PRO A 93 24.89 -44.10 3.80
N TYR A 94 23.81 -44.02 3.03
CA TYR A 94 23.27 -45.18 2.30
C TYR A 94 23.89 -45.36 0.93
N THR A 95 24.69 -44.40 0.47
CA THR A 95 25.37 -44.46 -0.83
C THR A 95 26.59 -45.40 -0.87
N SER A 96 26.98 -45.96 0.28
CA SER A 96 28.02 -46.98 0.44
C SER A 96 27.47 -48.41 0.64
N VAL A 97 26.21 -48.58 1.04
CA VAL A 97 25.62 -49.89 1.39
C VAL A 97 25.28 -50.70 0.12
N PRO A 98 25.88 -51.87 -0.15
CA PRO A 98 25.81 -52.55 -1.46
C PRO A 98 24.42 -52.72 -2.08
N LYS A 99 23.40 -53.09 -1.30
CA LYS A 99 22.02 -53.33 -1.81
C LYS A 99 21.15 -52.08 -1.93
N VAL A 100 21.56 -50.97 -1.31
CA VAL A 100 20.79 -49.71 -1.27
C VAL A 100 21.49 -48.60 -2.06
N ARG A 101 22.81 -48.75 -2.25
CA ARG A 101 23.73 -47.78 -2.85
C ARG A 101 23.23 -47.20 -4.15
N THR A 102 22.82 -48.03 -5.10
CA THR A 102 22.39 -47.55 -6.43
C THR A 102 21.15 -46.68 -6.32
N ILE A 103 20.13 -47.11 -5.58
CA ILE A 103 18.86 -46.36 -5.47
C ILE A 103 19.07 -45.08 -4.66
N ALA A 104 19.79 -45.16 -3.54
CA ALA A 104 20.15 -43.99 -2.73
C ALA A 104 20.98 -42.96 -3.53
N ARG A 105 21.92 -43.41 -4.37
CA ARG A 105 22.70 -42.53 -5.25
C ARG A 105 21.83 -41.85 -6.30
N THR A 106 20.92 -42.58 -6.94
CA THR A 106 20.03 -42.02 -7.97
C THR A 106 19.10 -40.97 -7.37
N LEU A 107 18.44 -41.28 -6.25
CA LEU A 107 17.56 -40.34 -5.57
C LEU A 107 18.34 -39.12 -5.08
N ARG A 108 19.50 -39.32 -4.45
CA ARG A 108 20.37 -38.21 -4.00
C ARG A 108 20.78 -37.30 -5.15
N LYS A 109 21.20 -37.85 -6.30
CA LYS A 109 21.56 -37.05 -7.48
C LYS A 109 20.37 -36.27 -8.05
N ASN A 110 19.19 -36.89 -8.10
CA ASN A 110 17.97 -36.22 -8.54
C ASN A 110 17.61 -35.06 -7.60
N LEU A 111 17.63 -35.28 -6.28
CA LEU A 111 17.37 -34.25 -5.27
C LEU A 111 18.43 -33.13 -5.29
N GLN A 112 19.71 -33.45 -5.51
CA GLN A 112 20.78 -32.46 -5.65
C GLN A 112 20.52 -31.51 -6.83
N ARG A 113 20.14 -32.05 -8.00
CA ARG A 113 19.80 -31.20 -9.16
C ARG A 113 18.63 -30.26 -8.87
N VAL A 114 17.60 -30.75 -8.18
CA VAL A 114 16.44 -29.93 -7.80
C VAL A 114 16.86 -28.87 -6.76
N GLN A 115 17.66 -29.26 -5.78
CA GLN A 115 18.17 -28.37 -4.74
C GLN A 115 19.02 -27.26 -5.34
N GLU A 116 19.91 -27.54 -6.30
CA GLU A 116 20.70 -26.52 -7.00
C GLU A 116 19.83 -25.47 -7.70
N GLN A 117 18.73 -25.89 -8.34
CA GLN A 117 17.78 -24.98 -8.99
C GLN A 117 17.03 -24.12 -7.97
N ILE A 118 16.50 -24.73 -6.90
CA ILE A 118 15.79 -24.02 -5.83
C ILE A 118 16.74 -23.08 -5.08
N HIS A 119 17.98 -23.49 -4.81
CA HIS A 119 18.99 -22.67 -4.14
C HIS A 119 19.37 -21.43 -4.94
N THR A 120 19.52 -21.58 -6.26
CA THR A 120 19.79 -20.46 -7.15
C THR A 120 18.64 -19.45 -7.13
N LEU A 121 17.41 -19.95 -7.18
CA LEU A 121 16.22 -19.11 -7.05
C LEU A 121 16.15 -18.45 -5.67
N ARG A 122 16.41 -19.20 -4.59
CA ARG A 122 16.41 -18.72 -3.20
C ARG A 122 17.33 -17.52 -3.04
N LYS A 123 18.56 -17.58 -3.56
CA LYS A 123 19.50 -16.45 -3.50
C LYS A 123 18.93 -15.19 -4.18
N LYS A 124 18.23 -15.35 -5.30
CA LYS A 124 17.59 -14.23 -6.00
C LYS A 124 16.39 -13.70 -5.21
N THR A 125 15.54 -14.57 -4.68
CA THR A 125 14.38 -14.16 -3.88
C THR A 125 14.78 -13.54 -2.55
N ASP A 126 15.80 -14.05 -1.86
CA ASP A 126 16.37 -13.48 -0.63
C ASP A 126 16.86 -12.05 -0.89
N LYS A 127 17.58 -11.85 -2.00
CA LYS A 127 18.06 -10.53 -2.42
C LYS A 127 16.89 -9.60 -2.77
N ALA A 128 15.94 -10.06 -3.57
CA ALA A 128 14.76 -9.28 -3.93
C ALA A 128 13.87 -8.94 -2.72
N GLU A 129 13.74 -9.85 -1.75
CA GLU A 129 13.01 -9.61 -0.51
C GLU A 129 13.64 -8.43 0.24
N LYS A 130 14.95 -8.50 0.46
CA LYS A 130 15.70 -7.50 1.20
C LYS A 130 15.72 -6.15 0.49
N ASP A 131 16.08 -6.15 -0.78
CA ASP A 131 16.42 -4.91 -1.51
C ASP A 131 15.17 -4.24 -2.10
N ILE A 132 14.07 -4.99 -2.30
CA ILE A 132 12.91 -4.53 -3.09
C ILE A 132 11.59 -4.79 -2.37
N LEU A 133 11.22 -6.04 -2.05
CA LEU A 133 9.87 -6.35 -1.56
C LEU A 133 9.58 -5.73 -0.19
N ARG A 134 10.51 -5.80 0.76
CA ARG A 134 10.34 -5.16 2.07
C ARG A 134 10.26 -3.63 1.97
N PRO A 135 11.20 -2.94 1.30
CA PRO A 135 11.05 -1.50 1.04
C PRO A 135 9.76 -1.14 0.32
N ALA A 136 9.35 -1.91 -0.70
CA ALA A 136 8.13 -1.68 -1.46
C ALA A 136 6.88 -1.82 -0.57
N LYS A 137 6.84 -2.83 0.32
CA LYS A 137 5.76 -3.01 1.29
C LYS A 137 5.58 -1.78 2.18
N ASP A 138 6.66 -1.26 2.73
CA ASP A 138 6.62 -0.10 3.62
C ASP A 138 6.17 1.16 2.84
N ARG A 139 6.69 1.36 1.63
CA ARG A 139 6.25 2.47 0.77
C ARG A 139 4.80 2.37 0.33
N LEU A 140 4.31 1.18 0.00
CA LEU A 140 2.90 0.97 -0.33
C LEU A 140 2.01 1.30 0.87
N LYS A 141 2.45 0.98 2.09
CA LYS A 141 1.75 1.38 3.31
C LYS A 141 1.75 2.89 3.49
N ASP A 142 2.87 3.57 3.29
CA ASP A 142 2.96 5.04 3.38
C ASP A 142 2.14 5.74 2.30
N LEU A 143 2.12 5.19 1.09
CA LEU A 143 1.29 5.64 -0.01
C LEU A 143 -0.20 5.48 0.30
N GLU A 144 -0.61 4.34 0.87
CA GLU A 144 -2.01 4.11 1.30
C GLU A 144 -2.45 5.17 2.32
N GLN A 145 -1.60 5.47 3.31
CA GLN A 145 -1.86 6.52 4.30
C GLN A 145 -1.91 7.92 3.68
N SER A 146 -1.00 8.20 2.74
CA SER A 146 -0.96 9.48 2.02
C SER A 146 -2.21 9.67 1.14
N ILE A 147 -2.68 8.62 0.48
CA ILE A 147 -3.92 8.61 -0.31
C ILE A 147 -5.12 8.86 0.61
N LEU A 148 -5.21 8.16 1.75
CA LEU A 148 -6.26 8.35 2.74
C LEU A 148 -6.30 9.81 3.25
N GLY A 149 -5.13 10.37 3.60
CA GLY A 149 -5.03 11.80 3.96
C GLY A 149 -5.46 12.72 2.83
N GLY A 150 -5.14 12.36 1.58
CA GLY A 150 -5.58 13.05 0.37
C GLY A 150 -7.08 13.04 0.17
N GLU A 151 -7.75 11.91 0.39
CA GLU A 151 -9.21 11.77 0.32
C GLU A 151 -9.90 12.75 1.29
N PHE A 152 -9.43 12.80 2.56
CA PHE A 152 -9.96 13.73 3.56
C PHE A 152 -9.72 15.20 3.16
N LYS A 153 -8.52 15.52 2.66
CA LYS A 153 -8.21 16.88 2.17
C LYS A 153 -9.12 17.27 1.01
N LEU A 154 -9.31 16.41 0.01
CA LEU A 154 -10.19 16.68 -1.13
C LEU A 154 -11.65 16.88 -0.71
N ALA A 155 -12.15 16.10 0.25
CA ALA A 155 -13.49 16.29 0.80
C ALA A 155 -13.64 17.66 1.47
N SER A 156 -12.63 18.09 2.25
CA SER A 156 -12.59 19.42 2.86
C SER A 156 -12.52 20.54 1.80
N TYR A 157 -11.71 20.35 0.76
CA TYR A 157 -11.60 21.30 -0.34
C TYR A 157 -12.91 21.44 -1.11
N LYS A 158 -13.58 20.34 -1.43
CA LYS A 158 -14.90 20.36 -2.05
C LYS A 158 -15.89 21.19 -1.23
N LYS A 159 -15.96 20.96 0.09
CA LYS A 159 -16.82 21.74 0.99
C LYS A 159 -16.47 23.24 0.96
N THR A 160 -15.18 23.55 1.00
CA THR A 160 -14.66 24.92 0.95
C THR A 160 -15.01 25.62 -0.37
N ILE A 161 -14.82 24.95 -1.51
CA ILE A 161 -15.18 25.45 -2.85
C ILE A 161 -16.69 25.67 -2.97
N SER A 162 -17.50 24.76 -2.44
CA SER A 162 -18.97 24.91 -2.40
C SER A 162 -19.39 26.15 -1.60
N THR A 163 -18.71 26.43 -0.48
CA THR A 163 -18.91 27.68 0.29
C THR A 163 -18.47 28.91 -0.52
N TRP A 164 -17.28 28.91 -1.10
CA TRP A 164 -16.79 30.02 -1.94
C TRP A 164 -17.73 30.33 -3.10
N ARG A 165 -18.29 29.29 -3.71
CA ARG A 165 -19.27 29.43 -4.78
C ARG A 165 -20.54 30.13 -4.28
N ARG A 166 -21.10 29.70 -3.14
CA ARG A 166 -22.26 30.37 -2.52
C ARG A 166 -21.96 31.82 -2.12
N ASP A 167 -20.78 32.08 -1.57
CA ASP A 167 -20.35 33.44 -1.20
C ASP A 167 -20.22 34.33 -2.43
N LEU A 168 -19.64 33.82 -3.52
CA LEU A 168 -19.50 34.53 -4.78
C LEU A 168 -20.87 34.92 -5.35
N GLN A 169 -21.82 33.99 -5.36
CA GLN A 169 -23.19 34.22 -5.84
C GLN A 169 -23.92 35.26 -4.97
N THR A 170 -23.80 35.15 -3.65
CA THR A 170 -24.39 36.10 -2.68
C THR A 170 -23.80 37.50 -2.84
N ASN A 171 -22.48 37.60 -2.96
CA ASN A 171 -21.78 38.88 -3.11
C ASN A 171 -22.06 39.51 -4.49
N ALA A 172 -22.18 38.72 -5.55
CA ALA A 172 -22.58 39.21 -6.86
C ALA A 172 -24.00 39.80 -6.84
N ALA A 173 -24.96 39.11 -6.20
CA ALA A 173 -26.32 39.61 -6.04
C ALA A 173 -26.36 40.95 -5.27
N ARG A 174 -25.59 41.06 -4.17
CA ARG A 174 -25.42 42.31 -3.40
C ARG A 174 -24.73 43.41 -4.19
N ALA A 175 -23.69 43.09 -4.96
CA ALA A 175 -22.98 44.07 -5.77
C ALA A 175 -23.88 44.64 -6.87
N ASN A 176 -24.83 43.84 -7.39
CA ASN A 176 -25.77 44.28 -8.40
C ASN A 176 -26.80 45.30 -7.90
N SER A 177 -27.08 45.32 -6.59
CA SER A 177 -28.01 46.29 -6.00
C SER A 177 -27.35 47.64 -5.68
N ILE A 178 -26.02 47.77 -5.87
CA ILE A 178 -25.25 48.99 -5.58
C ILE A 178 -24.87 49.66 -6.91
N PRO A 179 -25.12 50.98 -7.07
CA PRO A 179 -24.64 51.72 -8.24
C PRO A 179 -23.13 51.56 -8.43
N GLY A 180 -22.70 51.09 -9.61
CA GLY A 180 -21.29 50.80 -9.91
C GLY A 180 -20.71 49.54 -9.23
N GLY A 181 -21.45 48.91 -8.31
CA GLY A 181 -21.02 47.73 -7.57
C GLY A 181 -20.78 46.51 -8.46
N ALA A 182 -21.65 46.28 -9.44
CA ALA A 182 -21.51 45.19 -10.41
C ALA A 182 -20.18 45.24 -11.18
N ALA A 183 -19.84 46.41 -11.73
CA ALA A 183 -18.61 46.61 -12.49
C ALA A 183 -17.37 46.48 -11.60
N ALA A 184 -17.41 47.04 -10.39
CA ALA A 184 -16.32 46.95 -9.43
C ALA A 184 -16.07 45.50 -8.96
N PHE A 185 -17.14 44.74 -8.68
CA PHE A 185 -17.03 43.34 -8.28
C PHE A 185 -16.53 42.45 -9.41
N ASP A 186 -16.99 42.66 -10.66
CA ASP A 186 -16.50 41.94 -11.83
C ASP A 186 -15.01 42.23 -12.10
N ALA A 187 -14.55 43.47 -11.86
CA ALA A 187 -13.13 43.81 -11.93
C ALA A 187 -12.28 43.07 -10.88
N THR A 188 -12.76 42.94 -9.63
CA THR A 188 -12.06 42.10 -8.63
C THR A 188 -12.06 40.62 -9.00
N SER A 189 -13.14 40.14 -9.62
CA SER A 189 -13.25 38.77 -10.14
C SER A 189 -12.19 38.51 -11.20
N ARG A 190 -11.94 39.46 -12.11
CA ARG A 190 -10.88 39.35 -13.12
C ARG A 190 -9.50 39.09 -12.52
N VAL A 191 -9.18 39.72 -11.39
CA VAL A 191 -7.90 39.54 -10.67
C VAL A 191 -7.80 38.15 -10.03
N ALA A 192 -8.92 37.61 -9.55
CA ALA A 192 -8.96 36.33 -8.86
C ALA A 192 -8.96 35.12 -9.82
N ARG A 193 -9.47 35.29 -11.05
CA ARG A 193 -9.64 34.22 -12.05
C ARG A 193 -8.39 33.35 -12.32
N PRO A 194 -7.17 33.90 -12.46
CA PRO A 194 -5.97 33.08 -12.68
C PRO A 194 -5.71 32.08 -11.53
N THR A 195 -6.06 32.44 -10.30
CA THR A 195 -5.92 31.55 -9.15
C THR A 195 -6.87 30.37 -9.24
N VAL A 196 -8.13 30.58 -9.67
CA VAL A 196 -9.12 29.50 -9.89
C VAL A 196 -8.65 28.55 -10.97
N GLN A 197 -8.16 29.09 -12.09
CA GLN A 197 -7.62 28.28 -13.18
C GLN A 197 -6.42 27.44 -12.73
N SER A 198 -5.56 28.01 -11.88
CA SER A 198 -4.44 27.27 -11.30
C SER A 198 -4.89 26.10 -10.42
N ILE A 199 -5.97 26.26 -9.64
CA ILE A 199 -6.57 25.14 -8.87
C ILE A 199 -7.03 24.03 -9.81
N ALA A 200 -7.74 24.36 -10.89
CA ALA A 200 -8.21 23.39 -11.88
C ALA A 200 -7.05 22.62 -12.55
N ASN A 201 -5.95 23.31 -12.86
CA ASN A 201 -4.75 22.69 -13.44
C ASN A 201 -4.11 21.72 -12.45
N VAL A 202 -3.92 22.10 -11.19
CA VAL A 202 -3.33 21.20 -10.17
C VAL A 202 -4.20 19.96 -9.94
N LEU A 203 -5.53 20.10 -9.94
CA LEU A 203 -6.43 18.94 -9.85
C LEU A 203 -6.30 18.01 -11.07
N THR A 204 -6.19 18.58 -12.27
CA THR A 204 -5.97 17.79 -13.50
C THR A 204 -4.62 17.06 -13.48
N GLU A 205 -3.55 17.73 -13.07
CA GLU A 205 -2.22 17.13 -12.88
C GLU A 205 -2.26 16.00 -11.84
N THR A 206 -2.97 16.22 -10.72
CA THR A 206 -3.15 15.21 -9.67
C THR A 206 -3.87 13.99 -10.22
N ARG A 207 -4.89 14.18 -11.06
CA ARG A 207 -5.59 13.05 -11.71
C ARG A 207 -4.65 12.22 -12.58
N GLN A 208 -3.84 12.88 -13.39
CA GLN A 208 -2.88 12.20 -14.25
C GLN A 208 -1.86 11.40 -13.43
N SER A 209 -1.38 11.93 -12.31
CA SER A 209 -0.47 11.19 -11.42
C SER A 209 -1.15 10.00 -10.75
N ILE A 210 -2.41 10.11 -10.32
CA ILE A 210 -3.20 8.96 -9.83
C ILE A 210 -3.22 7.85 -10.88
N ASP A 211 -3.51 8.20 -12.13
CA ASP A 211 -3.58 7.24 -13.23
C ASP A 211 -2.23 6.59 -13.53
N ARG A 212 -1.13 7.36 -13.47
CA ARG A 212 0.24 6.81 -13.61
C ARG A 212 0.60 5.85 -12.49
N VAL A 213 0.30 6.18 -11.24
CA VAL A 213 0.53 5.28 -10.10
C VAL A 213 -0.31 4.00 -10.27
N GLY A 214 -1.60 4.13 -10.62
CA GLY A 214 -2.46 2.98 -10.90
C GLY A 214 -1.90 2.07 -11.98
N ASN A 215 -1.43 2.64 -13.09
CA ASN A 215 -0.82 1.89 -14.20
C ASN A 215 0.53 1.25 -13.83
N ASN A 216 1.32 1.86 -12.93
CA ASN A 216 2.54 1.23 -12.44
C ASN A 216 2.24 0.12 -11.42
N LEU A 217 1.18 0.23 -10.64
CA LEU A 217 0.74 -0.85 -9.73
C LEU A 217 0.32 -2.10 -10.51
N THR A 218 -0.28 -1.97 -11.70
CA THR A 218 -0.64 -3.15 -12.49
C THR A 218 0.58 -3.94 -12.99
N GLN A 219 1.74 -3.29 -13.14
CA GLN A 219 2.99 -3.97 -13.52
C GLN A 219 3.50 -4.92 -12.41
N TRP A 220 3.08 -4.71 -11.15
CA TRP A 220 3.40 -5.63 -10.06
C TRP A 220 2.61 -6.95 -10.13
N ASN A 221 1.54 -7.03 -10.92
CA ASN A 221 0.69 -8.21 -10.99
C ASN A 221 1.44 -9.45 -11.50
N ASP A 222 2.31 -9.30 -12.49
CA ASP A 222 3.02 -10.44 -13.09
C ASP A 222 4.08 -11.03 -12.14
N PRO A 223 4.96 -10.22 -11.50
CA PRO A 223 5.84 -10.73 -10.45
C PRO A 223 5.07 -11.38 -9.29
N ILE A 224 3.99 -10.77 -8.81
CA ILE A 224 3.16 -11.33 -7.73
C ILE A 224 2.56 -12.68 -8.16
N ARG A 225 2.01 -12.78 -9.38
CA ARG A 225 1.48 -14.03 -9.92
C ARG A 225 2.57 -15.10 -10.07
N ALA A 226 3.79 -14.72 -10.41
CA ALA A 226 4.92 -15.65 -10.46
C ALA A 226 5.27 -16.21 -9.07
N PHE A 227 5.23 -15.38 -8.02
CA PHE A 227 5.36 -15.84 -6.64
C PHE A 227 4.23 -16.79 -6.24
N MET A 228 2.96 -16.44 -6.54
CA MET A 228 1.81 -17.32 -6.25
C MET A 228 1.93 -18.68 -6.96
N THR A 229 2.36 -18.66 -8.23
CA THR A 229 2.56 -19.88 -9.01
C THR A 229 3.68 -20.73 -8.43
N MET A 230 4.76 -20.10 -7.95
CA MET A 230 5.85 -20.79 -7.28
C MET A 230 5.39 -21.41 -5.96
N ASP A 231 4.62 -20.68 -5.15
CA ASP A 231 4.07 -21.16 -3.88
C ASP A 231 3.15 -22.38 -4.08
N GLN A 232 2.23 -22.32 -5.05
CA GLN A 232 1.41 -23.47 -5.44
C GLN A 232 2.25 -24.65 -5.94
N SER A 233 3.28 -24.37 -6.75
CA SER A 233 4.21 -25.39 -7.24
C SER A 233 4.98 -26.04 -6.09
N LEU A 234 5.40 -25.27 -5.09
CA LEU A 234 6.06 -25.75 -3.87
C LEU A 234 5.15 -26.66 -3.05
N SER A 235 3.89 -26.27 -2.83
CA SER A 235 2.94 -27.14 -2.11
C SER A 235 2.78 -28.51 -2.81
N SER A 236 2.71 -28.51 -4.15
CA SER A 236 2.66 -29.76 -4.92
C SER A 236 3.97 -30.56 -4.84
N PHE A 237 5.09 -29.87 -4.75
CA PHE A 237 6.43 -30.45 -4.64
C PHE A 237 6.65 -31.09 -3.27
N GLU A 238 6.23 -30.42 -2.19
CA GLU A 238 6.31 -30.95 -0.82
C GLU A 238 5.54 -32.27 -0.67
N LYS A 239 4.37 -32.38 -1.30
CA LYS A 239 3.59 -33.64 -1.34
C LYS A 239 4.36 -34.77 -2.03
N LYS A 240 5.17 -34.46 -3.05
CA LYS A 240 6.03 -35.42 -3.75
C LYS A 240 7.33 -35.73 -2.98
N LEU A 241 7.79 -34.79 -2.16
CA LEU A 241 8.97 -34.95 -1.31
C LEU A 241 8.69 -35.82 -0.08
N ALA A 242 7.50 -35.71 0.52
CA ALA A 242 7.13 -36.41 1.75
C ALA A 242 7.30 -37.96 1.69
N PRO A 243 6.94 -38.65 0.58
CA PRO A 243 7.26 -40.07 0.42
C PRO A 243 8.75 -40.35 0.48
N ALA A 244 9.60 -39.54 -0.18
CA ALA A 244 11.05 -39.75 -0.18
C ALA A 244 11.64 -39.60 1.23
N GLU A 245 11.15 -38.64 2.02
CA GLU A 245 11.56 -38.47 3.43
C GLU A 245 11.13 -39.65 4.29
N LYS A 246 9.86 -40.07 4.16
CA LYS A 246 9.34 -41.24 4.87
C LYS A 246 10.13 -42.50 4.53
N THR A 247 10.46 -42.68 3.26
CA THR A 247 11.25 -43.82 2.80
C THR A 247 12.70 -43.74 3.28
N ALA A 248 13.32 -42.56 3.31
CA ALA A 248 14.65 -42.38 3.90
C ALA A 248 14.68 -42.72 5.41
N ALA A 249 13.67 -42.27 6.17
CA ALA A 249 13.54 -42.60 7.59
C ALA A 249 13.24 -44.10 7.83
N LYS A 250 12.38 -44.72 7.00
CA LYS A 250 12.15 -46.17 7.03
C LYS A 250 13.44 -46.95 6.71
N LEU A 251 14.23 -46.46 5.76
CA LEU A 251 15.49 -47.08 5.38
C LEU A 251 16.48 -47.06 6.53
N GLU A 252 16.64 -45.92 7.20
CA GLU A 252 17.43 -45.78 8.41
C GLU A 252 17.01 -46.79 9.49
N LYS A 253 15.71 -46.79 9.81
CA LYS A 253 15.13 -47.69 10.81
C LYS A 253 15.36 -49.15 10.43
N THR A 254 15.23 -49.50 9.15
CA THR A 254 15.38 -50.87 8.66
C THR A 254 16.84 -51.32 8.71
N LEU A 255 17.77 -50.48 8.25
CA LEU A 255 19.20 -50.80 8.31
C LEU A 255 19.72 -50.92 9.75
N GLY A 256 19.13 -50.17 10.69
CA GLY A 256 19.42 -50.29 12.13
C GLY A 256 18.77 -51.48 12.83
N LYS A 257 17.87 -52.25 12.17
CA LYS A 257 17.28 -53.44 12.79
C LYS A 257 18.35 -54.49 13.06
N LYS A 258 18.29 -55.06 14.26
CA LYS A 258 19.14 -56.16 14.70
C LYS A 258 18.49 -57.49 14.34
N LEU A 259 19.24 -58.39 13.71
CA LEU A 259 18.85 -59.77 13.41
C LEU A 259 19.71 -60.70 14.27
N SER A 260 19.07 -61.67 14.91
CA SER A 260 19.73 -62.64 15.79
C SER A 260 19.61 -64.03 15.21
N ILE A 261 20.72 -64.79 15.19
CA ILE A 261 20.70 -66.23 14.87
C ILE A 261 21.43 -67.03 15.95
N LYS A 262 20.86 -68.19 16.26
CA LYS A 262 21.46 -69.24 17.09
C LYS A 262 22.43 -70.07 16.26
N LEU A 263 23.66 -70.26 16.75
CA LEU A 263 24.67 -71.04 16.03
C LEU A 263 24.31 -72.54 16.00
N PRO A 264 24.52 -73.24 14.88
CA PRO A 264 24.22 -74.67 14.76
C PRO A 264 25.10 -75.55 15.65
N PHE A 265 26.31 -75.10 16.00
CA PHE A 265 27.28 -75.86 16.81
C PHE A 265 27.47 -75.31 18.23
N GLY A 266 26.58 -74.43 18.71
CA GLY A 266 26.68 -73.88 20.07
C GLY A 266 25.42 -73.14 20.54
N LYS A 267 25.20 -73.04 21.86
CA LYS A 267 24.04 -72.34 22.45
C LYS A 267 24.11 -70.81 22.33
N LYS A 268 25.16 -70.24 21.73
CA LYS A 268 25.37 -68.79 21.61
C LYS A 268 24.53 -68.20 20.46
N THR A 269 23.85 -67.10 20.76
CA THR A 269 23.13 -66.28 19.78
C THR A 269 24.03 -65.11 19.38
N ILE A 270 24.23 -64.90 18.08
CA ILE A 270 24.94 -63.72 17.58
C ILE A 270 23.91 -62.77 16.96
N THR A 271 24.08 -61.48 17.25
CA THR A 271 23.22 -60.40 16.76
C THR A 271 24.02 -59.46 15.87
N PHE A 272 23.51 -59.18 14.67
CA PHE A 272 24.09 -58.23 13.73
C PHE A 272 23.03 -57.24 13.27
N SER A 273 23.42 -55.99 13.01
CA SER A 273 22.52 -55.07 12.30
C SER A 273 22.40 -55.43 10.81
N ILE A 274 21.27 -55.08 10.17
CA ILE A 274 21.13 -55.26 8.72
C ILE A 274 22.23 -54.50 7.96
N ARG A 275 22.65 -53.33 8.46
CA ARG A 275 23.82 -52.62 7.94
C ARG A 275 25.10 -53.46 8.01
N GLU A 276 25.45 -54.02 9.16
CA GLU A 276 26.65 -54.84 9.35
C GLU A 276 26.68 -56.07 8.44
N ILE A 277 25.52 -56.74 8.30
CA ILE A 277 25.35 -57.91 7.41
C ILE A 277 25.67 -57.53 5.96
N LEU A 278 25.29 -56.32 5.53
CA LEU A 278 25.47 -55.85 4.16
C LEU A 278 26.84 -55.21 3.90
N GLU A 279 27.48 -54.63 4.91
CA GLU A 279 28.77 -53.93 4.77
C GLU A 279 29.97 -54.88 4.96
N THR A 280 29.85 -55.92 5.78
CA THR A 280 30.95 -56.84 6.10
C THR A 280 30.51 -58.30 6.09
N PRO A 281 30.27 -58.90 4.91
CA PRO A 281 29.89 -60.31 4.81
C PRO A 281 30.96 -61.24 5.43
N GLY A 282 32.25 -60.86 5.43
CA GLY A 282 33.32 -61.69 6.01
C GLY A 282 33.33 -61.81 7.55
N LYS A 283 32.62 -60.94 8.29
CA LYS A 283 32.53 -61.02 9.77
C LYS A 283 31.39 -61.92 10.27
N VAL A 284 30.47 -62.28 9.37
CA VAL A 284 29.33 -63.14 9.67
C VAL A 284 29.69 -64.54 9.15
N LEU A 285 29.69 -65.54 10.03
CA LEU A 285 30.10 -66.92 9.71
C LEU A 285 29.38 -67.42 8.43
N GLY A 286 30.15 -67.88 7.42
CA GLY A 286 29.66 -68.13 6.06
C GLY A 286 28.46 -69.09 5.93
N VAL A 287 28.26 -70.00 6.89
CA VAL A 287 27.09 -70.92 6.95
C VAL A 287 25.81 -70.19 7.39
N VAL A 288 25.94 -69.08 8.11
CA VAL A 288 24.86 -68.30 8.72
C VAL A 288 24.50 -67.06 7.89
N LEU A 289 25.34 -66.72 6.90
CA LEU A 289 25.23 -65.53 6.07
C LEU A 289 23.98 -65.53 5.18
N LYS A 290 23.76 -66.61 4.41
CA LYS A 290 22.69 -66.67 3.40
C LYS A 290 21.28 -66.51 4.00
N PRO A 291 20.93 -67.15 5.14
CA PRO A 291 19.64 -66.90 5.79
C PRO A 291 19.47 -65.45 6.28
N LEU A 292 20.52 -64.86 6.87
CA LEU A 292 20.50 -63.47 7.33
C LEU A 292 20.36 -62.48 6.18
N GLU A 293 21.09 -62.70 5.08
CA GLU A 293 20.98 -61.90 3.86
C GLU A 293 19.58 -61.98 3.26
N LYS A 294 18.96 -63.17 3.22
CA LYS A 294 17.59 -63.34 2.72
C LYS A 294 16.56 -62.62 3.58
N LEU A 295 16.73 -62.63 4.91
CA LEU A 295 15.89 -61.87 5.84
C LEU A 295 16.09 -60.36 5.70
N ALA A 296 17.33 -59.92 5.59
CA ALA A 296 17.68 -58.52 5.30
C ALA A 296 17.04 -58.06 3.98
N ASP A 297 17.09 -58.87 2.93
CA ASP A 297 16.49 -58.58 1.63
C ASP A 297 14.97 -58.49 1.69
N LYS A 298 14.32 -59.42 2.41
CA LYS A 298 12.88 -59.38 2.61
C LYS A 298 12.43 -58.11 3.34
N LEU A 299 13.24 -57.63 4.27
CA LEU A 299 12.97 -56.39 5.02
C LEU A 299 13.29 -55.13 4.21
N LEU A 300 14.28 -55.16 3.32
CA LEU A 300 14.68 -54.01 2.50
C LEU A 300 13.84 -53.85 1.23
N GLN A 301 13.37 -54.94 0.61
CA GLN A 301 12.62 -54.88 -0.65
C GLN A 301 11.45 -53.88 -0.68
N PRO A 302 10.57 -53.81 0.35
CA PRO A 302 9.47 -52.85 0.37
C PRO A 302 9.97 -51.41 0.32
N VAL A 303 11.04 -51.12 1.07
CA VAL A 303 11.66 -49.79 1.13
C VAL A 303 12.34 -49.45 -0.20
N LEU A 304 13.04 -50.40 -0.82
CA LEU A 304 13.72 -50.21 -2.10
C LEU A 304 12.75 -49.95 -3.26
N LYS A 305 11.55 -50.55 -3.25
CA LYS A 305 10.50 -50.25 -4.24
C LYS A 305 9.97 -48.82 -4.10
N GLU A 306 9.73 -48.37 -2.87
CA GLU A 306 9.29 -46.99 -2.57
C GLU A 306 10.36 -45.93 -2.89
N LEU A 307 11.66 -46.30 -2.90
CA LEU A 307 12.78 -45.36 -3.07
C LEU A 307 13.09 -45.00 -4.53
N LYS A 308 12.44 -45.66 -5.51
CA LYS A 308 12.56 -45.37 -6.95
C LYS A 308 11.77 -44.12 -7.37
N LEU A 309 11.73 -43.10 -6.53
CA LEU A 309 11.02 -41.85 -6.80
C LEU A 309 11.90 -40.95 -7.66
N GLU A 310 11.33 -40.46 -8.75
CA GLU A 310 11.90 -39.35 -9.50
C GLU A 310 11.15 -38.08 -9.11
N ILE A 311 11.84 -37.16 -8.44
CA ILE A 311 11.26 -35.89 -8.02
C ILE A 311 11.66 -34.82 -9.05
N LYS A 312 10.66 -34.25 -9.71
CA LYS A 312 10.85 -33.14 -10.64
C LYS A 312 10.85 -31.82 -9.88
N ALA A 313 11.64 -30.87 -10.37
CA ALA A 313 11.67 -29.52 -9.80
C ALA A 313 10.30 -28.82 -9.94
N PRO A 314 9.96 -27.89 -9.03
CA PRO A 314 8.77 -27.05 -9.15
C PRO A 314 8.75 -26.29 -10.48
N SER A 315 7.61 -26.28 -11.18
CA SER A 315 7.44 -25.64 -12.48
C SER A 315 7.54 -24.11 -12.44
N GLY A 316 7.31 -23.49 -11.28
CA GLY A 316 7.34 -22.03 -11.11
C GLY A 316 8.74 -21.39 -11.13
N ILE A 317 9.83 -22.18 -11.08
CA ILE A 317 11.20 -21.66 -10.91
C ILE A 317 11.61 -20.73 -12.04
N ALA A 318 11.42 -21.15 -13.30
CA ALA A 318 11.88 -20.39 -14.46
C ALA A 318 11.12 -19.06 -14.60
N ASN A 319 9.80 -19.10 -14.43
CA ASN A 319 8.95 -17.91 -14.49
C ASN A 319 9.32 -16.90 -13.40
N LEU A 320 9.40 -17.35 -12.14
CA LEU A 320 9.77 -16.47 -11.04
C LEU A 320 11.17 -15.89 -11.22
N SER A 321 12.15 -16.71 -11.64
CA SER A 321 13.49 -16.21 -11.93
C SER A 321 13.52 -15.12 -13.02
N SER A 322 12.63 -15.18 -14.02
CA SER A 322 12.51 -14.16 -15.05
C SER A 322 11.93 -12.86 -14.50
N GLU A 323 10.82 -12.96 -13.75
CA GLU A 323 10.13 -11.79 -13.20
C GLU A 323 10.94 -11.06 -12.12
N LEU A 324 11.77 -11.78 -11.35
CA LEU A 324 12.70 -11.17 -10.38
C LEU A 324 13.68 -10.19 -11.04
N ASN A 325 14.03 -10.36 -12.31
CA ASN A 325 14.92 -9.44 -13.02
C ASN A 325 14.22 -8.11 -13.38
N ARG A 326 12.88 -8.11 -13.47
CA ARG A 326 12.06 -6.93 -13.81
C ARG A 326 11.68 -6.12 -12.58
N LEU A 327 11.61 -6.79 -11.42
CA LEU A 327 11.20 -6.22 -10.14
C LEU A 327 11.90 -4.88 -9.78
N PRO A 328 13.23 -4.69 -9.98
CA PRO A 328 13.89 -3.43 -9.64
C PRO A 328 13.40 -2.25 -10.49
N ALA A 329 13.17 -2.47 -11.80
CA ALA A 329 12.72 -1.41 -12.71
C ALA A 329 11.27 -1.02 -12.42
N ILE A 330 10.43 -2.02 -12.14
CA ILE A 330 9.02 -1.81 -11.77
C ILE A 330 8.93 -1.04 -10.45
N GLU A 331 9.73 -1.42 -9.45
CA GLU A 331 9.76 -0.73 -8.15
C GLU A 331 10.23 0.72 -8.27
N ALA A 332 11.29 0.97 -9.04
CA ALA A 332 11.81 2.32 -9.24
C ALA A 332 10.82 3.22 -10.00
N SER A 333 10.07 2.66 -10.94
CA SER A 333 8.99 3.38 -11.64
C SER A 333 7.87 3.77 -10.69
N LEU A 334 7.36 2.79 -9.92
CA LEU A 334 6.30 3.02 -8.95
C LEU A 334 6.72 4.04 -7.89
N ARG A 335 7.94 3.95 -7.36
CA ARG A 335 8.47 4.86 -6.36
C ARG A 335 8.39 6.32 -6.84
N ARG A 336 8.93 6.61 -8.03
CA ARG A 336 8.97 7.98 -8.56
C ARG A 336 7.57 8.58 -8.70
N GLU A 337 6.63 7.82 -9.26
CA GLU A 337 5.26 8.30 -9.44
C GLU A 337 4.52 8.44 -8.10
N ALA A 338 4.77 7.53 -7.14
CA ALA A 338 4.18 7.59 -5.80
C ALA A 338 4.67 8.83 -5.03
N ASP A 339 5.98 9.11 -5.06
CA ASP A 339 6.58 10.29 -4.44
C ASP A 339 6.01 11.59 -5.06
N GLN A 340 5.87 11.62 -6.39
CA GLN A 340 5.25 12.74 -7.11
C GLN A 340 3.78 12.95 -6.73
N LEU A 341 3.00 11.87 -6.66
CA LEU A 341 1.59 11.93 -6.26
C LEU A 341 1.45 12.45 -4.83
N GLN A 342 2.28 11.94 -3.91
CA GLN A 342 2.30 12.40 -2.52
C GLN A 342 2.58 13.90 -2.44
N GLN A 343 3.59 14.39 -3.17
CA GLN A 343 3.93 15.82 -3.21
C GLN A 343 2.78 16.69 -3.76
N GLN A 344 2.11 16.24 -4.82
CA GLN A 344 0.98 16.97 -5.41
C GLN A 344 -0.21 17.08 -4.43
N ILE A 345 -0.59 15.96 -3.80
CA ILE A 345 -1.73 15.90 -2.89
C ILE A 345 -1.46 16.67 -1.59
N THR A 346 -0.27 16.51 -1.01
CA THR A 346 0.02 17.09 0.30
C THR A 346 0.43 18.55 0.25
N THR A 347 1.20 18.94 -0.77
CA THR A 347 1.86 20.25 -0.79
C THR A 347 1.22 21.20 -1.80
N ARG A 348 1.15 20.81 -3.08
CA ARG A 348 0.70 21.73 -4.14
C ARG A 348 -0.78 22.12 -4.01
N LEU A 349 -1.65 21.14 -3.78
CA LEU A 349 -3.08 21.41 -3.58
C LEU A 349 -3.33 22.29 -2.35
N GLN A 350 -2.59 22.08 -1.27
CA GLN A 350 -2.74 22.88 -0.05
C GLN A 350 -2.31 24.33 -0.27
N GLN A 351 -1.15 24.55 -0.92
CA GLN A 351 -0.63 25.88 -1.21
C GLN A 351 -1.57 26.69 -2.10
N ILE A 352 -2.12 26.09 -3.16
CA ILE A 352 -2.96 26.82 -4.12
C ILE A 352 -4.32 27.21 -3.51
N ILE A 353 -4.89 26.35 -2.65
CA ILE A 353 -6.14 26.62 -1.94
C ILE A 353 -5.95 27.73 -0.88
N GLN A 354 -4.81 27.76 -0.19
CA GLN A 354 -4.44 28.85 0.70
C GLN A 354 -4.19 30.17 -0.03
N ARG A 355 -3.76 30.15 -1.31
CA ARG A 355 -3.64 31.37 -2.11
C ARG A 355 -5.02 31.93 -2.46
N TRP A 356 -5.97 31.07 -2.83
CA TRP A 356 -7.33 31.52 -3.13
C TRP A 356 -8.03 32.18 -1.93
N SER A 357 -7.89 31.63 -0.73
CA SER A 357 -8.49 32.24 0.46
C SER A 357 -8.01 33.67 0.74
N ARG A 358 -6.87 34.09 0.15
CA ARG A 358 -6.34 35.46 0.23
C ARG A 358 -6.82 36.38 -0.89
N ILE A 359 -7.23 35.84 -2.04
CA ILE A 359 -7.52 36.58 -3.28
C ILE A 359 -9.03 36.51 -3.62
N GLN A 360 -9.86 36.00 -2.70
CA GLN A 360 -11.29 35.84 -2.92
C GLN A 360 -11.95 37.20 -3.30
N PRO A 361 -12.77 37.25 -4.38
CA PRO A 361 -13.46 38.46 -4.78
C PRO A 361 -14.32 39.02 -3.63
N HIS A 362 -14.12 40.30 -3.32
CA HIS A 362 -14.87 41.01 -2.29
C HIS A 362 -15.34 42.36 -2.82
N LEU A 363 -16.48 42.84 -2.34
CA LEU A 363 -16.92 44.21 -2.59
C LEU A 363 -15.86 45.20 -2.05
N PRO A 364 -15.38 46.15 -2.86
CA PRO A 364 -14.46 47.17 -2.38
C PRO A 364 -15.03 47.93 -1.19
N ARG A 365 -14.20 48.18 -0.17
CA ARG A 365 -14.63 48.81 1.10
C ARG A 365 -15.31 50.17 0.92
N HIS A 366 -14.96 50.92 -0.13
CA HIS A 366 -15.55 52.23 -0.43
C HIS A 366 -17.01 52.15 -0.92
N LEU A 367 -17.47 50.98 -1.38
CA LEU A 367 -18.85 50.74 -1.80
C LEU A 367 -19.72 50.16 -0.68
N THR A 368 -19.11 49.76 0.43
CA THR A 368 -19.79 49.14 1.59
C THR A 368 -19.70 49.98 2.86
N SER A 369 -18.87 51.04 2.87
CA SER A 369 -18.85 52.04 3.93
C SER A 369 -20.16 52.84 3.91
N GLN A 370 -20.95 52.76 4.99
CA GLN A 370 -21.99 53.74 5.26
C GLN A 370 -21.38 55.14 5.25
N PRO A 371 -22.11 56.17 4.79
CA PRO A 371 -21.64 57.55 4.91
C PRO A 371 -21.29 57.81 6.37
N GLN A 372 -20.04 58.20 6.63
CA GLN A 372 -19.65 58.69 7.94
C GLN A 372 -20.65 59.80 8.29
N PRO A 373 -21.33 59.73 9.47
CA PRO A 373 -22.20 60.81 9.87
C PRO A 373 -21.37 62.10 9.82
N PRO A 374 -21.92 63.20 9.25
CA PRO A 374 -21.18 64.44 9.14
C PRO A 374 -20.62 64.76 10.52
N LYS A 375 -19.30 64.96 10.61
CA LYS A 375 -18.68 65.49 11.83
C LYS A 375 -19.44 66.77 12.13
N ARG A 376 -20.30 66.75 13.17
CA ARG A 376 -20.94 67.95 13.67
C ARG A 376 -19.82 68.96 13.89
N PRO A 377 -19.94 70.21 13.42
CA PRO A 377 -18.95 71.22 13.74
C PRO A 377 -18.88 71.27 15.28
N ILE A 378 -17.69 70.97 15.81
CA ILE A 378 -17.39 71.21 17.21
C ILE A 378 -17.54 72.72 17.35
N ALA A 379 -18.60 73.15 18.04
CA ALA A 379 -18.69 74.53 18.48
C ALA A 379 -17.41 74.80 19.27
N ALA A 380 -16.61 75.76 18.81
CA ALA A 380 -15.43 76.19 19.51
C ALA A 380 -15.86 76.72 20.89
N GLU A 381 -15.69 75.89 21.92
CA GLU A 381 -15.70 76.35 23.30
C GLU A 381 -14.59 77.41 23.41
N ARG A 382 -14.98 78.65 23.70
CA ARG A 382 -14.05 79.73 24.01
C ARG A 382 -13.18 79.30 25.20
N PRO A 383 -11.86 79.54 25.16
CA PRO A 383 -11.01 79.26 26.30
C PRO A 383 -11.43 80.17 27.48
N ALA A 384 -11.79 79.55 28.60
CA ALA A 384 -11.99 80.24 29.86
C ALA A 384 -10.67 80.90 30.29
N GLN A 385 -10.75 82.18 30.62
CA GLN A 385 -9.66 82.96 31.20
C GLN A 385 -9.28 82.38 32.57
N ASN A 386 -8.00 82.09 32.76
CA ASN A 386 -7.40 81.77 34.06
C ASN A 386 -7.47 82.99 35.01
N PRO A 387 -7.66 82.79 36.32
CA PRO A 387 -7.18 83.72 37.34
C PRO A 387 -5.76 83.34 37.85
N PRO A 388 -5.02 84.26 38.50
CA PRO A 388 -3.56 84.17 38.63
C PRO A 388 -3.06 83.51 39.94
N SER A 389 -2.02 82.69 39.75
CA SER A 389 -0.76 82.50 40.51
C SER A 389 -0.71 82.40 42.04
N SER A 390 -0.12 81.29 42.52
CA SER A 390 1.01 81.19 43.49
C SER A 390 1.21 79.69 43.80
N THR A 391 2.36 79.00 43.78
CA THR A 391 3.81 79.25 43.74
C THR A 391 4.49 77.87 43.50
N PRO A 392 5.80 77.77 43.16
CA PRO A 392 6.35 76.61 42.42
C PRO A 392 7.17 75.57 43.23
N ALA A 393 7.31 74.38 42.60
CA ALA A 393 8.41 73.39 42.64
C ALA A 393 8.40 72.30 43.76
N PRO A 394 9.10 71.14 43.61
CA PRO A 394 9.94 70.70 42.48
C PRO A 394 9.68 69.26 41.95
N VAL A 395 10.33 69.01 40.81
CA VAL A 395 10.51 67.76 40.07
C VAL A 395 11.06 66.60 40.93
N ARG A 396 10.49 65.40 40.78
CA ARG A 396 11.19 64.12 41.01
C ARG A 396 11.01 63.18 39.81
N LYS A 397 12.15 62.70 39.30
CA LYS A 397 12.29 61.73 38.21
C LYS A 397 12.19 60.28 38.72
N PHE A 398 11.84 59.39 37.76
CA PHE A 398 12.14 57.94 37.64
C PHE A 398 11.16 56.91 38.25
N PRO A 399 11.15 55.64 37.77
CA PRO A 399 11.39 55.11 36.41
C PRO A 399 10.37 54.02 35.96
N VAL A 400 10.57 53.55 34.72
CA VAL A 400 9.99 52.37 34.04
C VAL A 400 10.16 51.08 34.86
N MET A 401 9.14 50.20 34.89
CA MET A 401 9.35 48.74 34.78
C MET A 401 8.09 47.97 34.40
N PHE A 402 8.30 47.01 33.50
CA PHE A 402 7.44 45.88 33.11
C PHE A 402 6.93 45.08 34.31
N ILE A 403 5.88 44.26 34.10
CA ILE A 403 5.87 42.82 34.48
C ILE A 403 4.62 42.15 33.85
N GLN A 404 4.90 41.16 33.01
CA GLN A 404 4.07 39.98 32.70
C GLN A 404 4.29 38.94 33.81
N PRO A 405 3.36 38.02 34.10
CA PRO A 405 3.18 36.83 33.25
C PRO A 405 1.87 36.80 32.45
#